data_AF-A0A5C7SXN5-F1
#
_entry.id   AF-A0A5C7SXN5-F1
#
_cell.length_a   1.000
_cell.length_b   1.000
_cell.length_c   1.000
_cell.angle_alpha   90.00
_cell.angle_beta   90.00
_cell.angle_gamma   90.00
#
_symmetry.space_group_name_H-M   'P 1'
#
loop_
_entity.id
_entity.type
_entity.pdbx_description
1 polymer ?
#
loop_
_entity_poly.entity_id
_entity_poly.type
_entity_poly.pdbx_seq_one_letter_code
_entity_poly.pdbx_strand_id
1 'polypeptide(L)' 'MPRARRRRFALIDARGICRALRETRIAPGEAGWVEVTELRPHWLGHMLPIEARLVRPQAGRATSRALAA' A
#
# COMPACT_ATOMS: atom_id res chain seq x y z
N MET A 1 -2.76 -15.55 -21.00
CA MET A 1 -3.13 -15.30 -19.59
C MET A 1 -2.71 -13.88 -19.20
N PRO A 2 -3.61 -13.02 -18.70
CA PRO A 2 -3.22 -11.68 -18.28
C PRO A 2 -2.28 -11.78 -17.09
N ARG A 3 -1.03 -11.35 -17.27
CA ARG A 3 -0.03 -11.27 -16.18
C ARG A 3 -0.54 -10.19 -15.22
N ALA A 4 -1.13 -10.59 -14.09
CA ALA A 4 -1.53 -9.64 -13.06
C ALA A 4 -0.32 -8.76 -12.70
N ARG A 5 -0.37 -7.48 -13.08
CA ARG A 5 0.71 -6.52 -12.83
C ARG A 5 0.90 -6.43 -11.33
N ARG A 6 2.15 -6.56 -10.89
CA ARG A 6 2.52 -6.30 -9.49
C ARG A 6 2.20 -4.83 -9.20
N ARG A 7 1.50 -4.59 -8.09
CA ARG A 7 1.16 -3.26 -7.61
C ARG A 7 2.10 -2.91 -6.48
N ARG A 8 2.22 -1.62 -6.22
CA ARG A 8 3.16 -1.07 -5.24
C ARG A 8 2.33 -0.36 -4.20
N PHE A 9 2.61 -0.62 -2.94
CA PHE A 9 1.89 -0.05 -1.82
C PHE A 9 2.88 0.54 -0.81
N ALA A 10 2.51 1.67 -0.23
CA ALA A 10 3.20 2.30 0.88
C ALA A 10 2.26 2.31 2.09
N LEU A 11 2.76 1.88 3.24
CA LEU A 11 2.04 1.99 4.51
C LEU A 11 2.32 3.39 5.07
N ILE A 12 1.27 4.17 5.29
CA ILE A 12 1.36 5.47 5.95
C ILE A 12 0.75 5.40 7.35
N ASP A 13 1.33 6.13 8.29
CA ASP A 13 0.75 6.33 9.62
C ASP A 13 -0.36 7.40 9.60
N ALA A 14 -0.97 7.64 10.76
CA ALA A 14 -2.01 8.66 10.94
C ALA A 14 -1.51 10.10 10.64
N ARG A 15 -0.19 10.33 10.63
CA ARG A 15 0.45 11.61 10.30
C ARG A 15 0.80 11.71 8.81
N GLY A 16 0.58 10.65 8.04
CA GLY A 16 0.94 10.57 6.61
C GLY A 16 2.41 10.20 6.35
N ILE A 17 3.15 9.75 7.37
CA ILE A 17 4.55 9.34 7.23
C ILE A 17 4.58 7.90 6.73
N CYS A 18 5.38 7.64 5.70
CA CYS A 18 5.57 6.30 5.18
C CYS A 18 6.42 5.46 6.14
N ARG A 19 5.82 4.37 6.62
CA ARG A 19 6.41 3.41 7.57
C ARG A 19 6.93 2.15 6.89
N ALA A 20 6.31 1.73 5.78
CA ALA A 20 6.71 0.54 5.06
C ALA A 20 6.40 0.64 3.57
N LEU A 21 7.10 -0.17 2.77
CA LEU A 21 6.97 -0.26 1.32
C LEU A 21 6.79 -1.74 0.94
N ARG A 22 5.85 -2.04 0.05
CA ARG A 22 5.58 -3.42 -0.36
C ARG A 22 5.12 -3.49 -1.81
N GLU A 23 5.77 -4.37 -2.59
CA GLU A 23 5.28 -4.74 -3.91
C GLU A 23 4.49 -6.04 -3.82
N THR A 24 3.20 -6.00 -4.14
CA THR A 24 2.30 -7.15 -4.06
C THR A 24 1.22 -7.06 -5.13
N ARG A 25 0.70 -8.21 -5.56
CA ARG A 25 -0.44 -8.26 -6.47
C ARG A 25 -1.77 -8.05 -5.75
N ILE A 26 -1.81 -8.32 -4.45
CA ILE A 26 -2.99 -8.28 -3.59
C ILE A 26 -2.81 -7.13 -2.60
N ALA A 27 -3.85 -6.30 -2.42
CA ALA A 27 -3.82 -5.24 -1.43
C ALA A 27 -3.61 -5.85 -0.02
N PRO A 28 -2.67 -5.31 0.78
CA PRO A 28 -2.51 -5.75 2.16
C PRO A 28 -3.81 -5.53 2.94
N GLY A 29 -4.12 -6.44 3.88
CA GLY A 29 -5.35 -6.36 4.65
C GLY A 29 -5.34 -5.37 5.82
N GLU A 30 -4.21 -4.73 6.04
CA GLU A 30 -3.98 -3.78 7.11
C GLU A 30 -4.41 -2.36 6.68
N ALA A 31 -4.92 -1.57 7.61
CA ALA A 31 -5.32 -0.19 7.33
C ALA A 31 -4.10 0.71 7.14
N GLY A 32 -4.19 1.71 6.25
CA GLY A 32 -3.10 2.66 5.99
C GLY A 32 -2.20 2.32 4.81
N TRP A 33 -2.39 1.18 4.14
CA TRP A 33 -1.73 0.90 2.87
C TRP A 33 -2.37 1.71 1.74
N VAL A 34 -1.56 2.50 1.05
CA VAL A 34 -1.96 3.28 -0.12
C VAL A 34 -1.21 2.79 -1.34
N GLU A 35 -1.91 2.66 -2.47
CA GLU A 35 -1.28 2.29 -3.73
C GLU A 35 -0.43 3.46 -4.23
N VAL A 36 0.78 3.16 -4.70
CA VAL A 36 1.75 4.16 -5.17
C VAL A 36 2.25 3.81 -6.56
N THR A 37 2.66 4.81 -7.33
CA THR A 37 3.21 4.58 -8.68
C THR A 37 4.58 3.94 -8.63
N GLU A 38 5.38 4.18 -7.60
CA GLU A 38 6.76 3.72 -7.45
C GLU A 38 7.04 3.35 -5.98
N LEU A 39 8.08 2.54 -5.71
CA LEU A 39 8.53 2.26 -4.34
C LEU A 39 9.89 2.90 -4.17
N ARG A 40 9.97 3.96 -3.36
CA ARG A 40 11.24 4.64 -3.13
C ARG A 40 11.60 4.61 -1.64
N PRO A 41 12.76 4.05 -1.27
CA PRO A 41 13.13 3.87 0.14
C PRO A 41 13.31 5.18 0.89
N HIS A 42 13.61 6.29 0.19
CA HIS A 42 13.68 7.63 0.80
C HIS A 42 12.36 8.12 1.41
N TRP A 43 11.22 7.46 1.12
CA TRP A 43 9.96 7.78 1.78
C TRP A 43 9.88 7.21 3.19
N LEU A 44 10.67 6.19 3.54
CA LEU A 44 10.64 5.61 4.88
C LEU A 44 11.03 6.67 5.92
N GLY A 45 10.13 6.93 6.86
CA GLY A 45 10.31 7.98 7.87
C GLY A 45 9.96 9.39 7.40
N HIS A 46 9.54 9.57 6.14
CA HIS A 46 9.14 10.85 5.56
C HIS A 46 7.65 10.86 5.17
N MET A 47 7.08 12.06 5.06
CA MET A 47 5.71 12.22 4.56
C MET A 47 5.60 11.73 3.12
N LEU A 48 4.61 10.88 2.85
CA LEU A 48 4.41 10.35 1.51
C LEU A 48 3.84 11.46 0.60
N PRO A 49 4.50 11.77 -0.53
CA PRO A 49 4.00 12.77 -1.47
C PRO A 49 2.62 12.37 -2.01
N ILE A 50 1.68 13.31 -2.08
CA ILE A 50 0.35 13.06 -2.63
C ILE A 50 0.46 12.66 -4.12
N GLU A 51 1.40 13.26 -4.85
CA GLU A 51 1.68 12.93 -6.26
C GLU A 51 2.12 11.48 -6.47
N ALA A 52 2.78 10.89 -5.47
CA ALA A 52 3.19 9.49 -5.52
C ALA A 52 2.02 8.52 -5.22
N ARG A 53 0.94 9.01 -4.58
CA ARG A 53 -0.25 8.22 -4.26
C ARG A 53 -1.09 8.06 -5.51
N LEU A 54 -1.31 6.81 -5.92
CA LEU A 54 -2.34 6.51 -6.89
C LEU A 54 -3.69 6.70 -6.20
N VAL A 55 -4.41 7.76 -6.58
CA VAL A 55 -5.81 7.97 -6.18
C VAL A 55 -6.67 6.93 -6.92
N ARG A 56 -6.64 5.69 -6.44
CA ARG A 56 -7.68 4.71 -6.76
C ARG A 56 -8.58 4.60 -5.53
N PRO A 57 -9.91 4.68 -5.69
CA PRO A 57 -10.81 4.36 -4.60
C PRO A 57 -10.47 2.95 -4.13
N GLN A 58 -10.21 2.79 -2.84
CA GLN A 58 -9.89 1.51 -2.22
C GLN A 58 -10.87 0.47 -2.76
N ALA A 59 -10.39 -0.45 -3.61
CA ALA A 59 -11.17 -1.60 -4.00
C ALA A 59 -11.48 -2.33 -2.70
N GLY A 60 -12.75 -2.24 -2.31
CA GLY A 60 -13.18 -2.48 -0.95
C GLY A 60 -12.79 -3.86 -0.44
N ARG A 61 -12.63 -3.90 0.89
CA ARG A 61 -12.75 -5.09 1.71
C ARG A 61 -11.60 -6.08 1.57
N ALA A 62 -10.53 -5.77 2.27
CA ALA A 62 -9.72 -6.81 2.86
C ALA A 62 -10.57 -7.59 3.87
N THR A 63 -11.13 -8.72 3.45
CA THR A 63 -11.51 -9.77 4.39
C THR A 63 -10.21 -10.37 4.93
N SER A 64 -9.77 -9.82 6.06
CA SER A 64 -8.84 -10.49 6.97
C SER A 64 -9.49 -11.81 7.39
N ARG A 65 -9.07 -12.93 6.78
CA ARG A 65 -9.30 -14.23 7.39
C ARG A 65 -8.30 -14.34 8.53
N ALA A 66 -8.80 -14.09 9.73
CA ALA A 66 -8.08 -14.23 10.98
C ALA A 66 -7.57 -15.68 11.19
N LEU A 67 -6.45 -15.77 11.91
CA LEU A 67 -5.83 -16.89 12.64
C LEU A 67 -6.43 -18.31 12.56
N ALA A 68 -5.55 -19.32 12.48
CA ALA A 68 -5.67 -20.60 13.18
C ALA A 68 -4.23 -21.13 13.42
N ALA A 69 -3.72 -21.17 14.66
CA ALA A 69 -3.97 -22.13 15.75
C ALA A 69 -3.14 -23.41 15.55
#